data_AF-A0A2M8G3V5-F1
#
_entry.id   AF-A0A2M8G3V5-F1
#
_cell.length_a   1.000
_cell.length_b   1.000
_cell.length_c   1.000
_cell.angle_alpha   90.00
_cell.angle_beta   90.00
_cell.angle_gamma   90.00
#
_symmetry.space_group_name_H-M   'P 1'
#
loop_
_entity.id
_entity.type
_entity.pdbx_description
1 polymer ?
#
loop_
_entity_poly.entity_id
_entity_poly.type
_entity_poly.pdbx_seq_one_letter_code
_entity_poly.pdbx_strand_id
1 'polypeptide(L)'
;MLVLWMAVLPFMLWFIEQVLPFPAVVEELAKALVVYRVAGWQPAFGLGLVFGFSETVLFTLNTFDLWQRLLLTVPMHGLTAAVMVRFGKPGLVLAILIHYLFNLKIAS
;
A
#
# COMPACT_ATOMS: atom_id res chain seq x y z
N MET A 1 -7.81 8.18 13.99
CA MET A 1 -8.69 8.05 12.80
C MET A 1 -7.93 7.60 11.55
N LEU A 2 -6.78 8.21 11.17
CA LEU A 2 -6.03 7.82 9.96
C LEU A 2 -5.54 6.36 9.98
N VAL A 3 -5.08 5.87 11.14
CA VAL A 3 -4.68 4.45 11.31
C VAL A 3 -5.82 3.48 10.97
N LEU A 4 -7.04 3.79 11.43
CA LEU A 4 -8.22 2.95 11.15
C LEU A 4 -8.52 2.93 9.65
N TRP A 5 -8.45 4.09 8.99
CA TRP A 5 -8.59 4.14 7.52
C TRP A 5 -7.57 3.27 6.83
N MET A 6 -6.29 3.37 7.20
CA MET A 6 -5.24 2.53 6.60
C MET A 6 -5.43 1.04 6.87
N ALA A 7 -6.00 0.67 8.01
CA ALA A 7 -6.26 -0.73 8.34
C ALA A 7 -7.44 -1.32 7.55
N VAL A 8 -8.46 -0.51 7.23
CA VAL A 8 -9.69 -0.94 6.54
C VAL A 8 -9.57 -0.79 5.01
N LEU A 9 -8.75 0.13 4.54
CA LEU A 9 -8.64 0.48 3.12
C LEU A 9 -8.35 -0.75 2.21
N PRO A 10 -7.44 -1.68 2.55
CA PRO A 10 -7.21 -2.88 1.73
C PRO A 10 -8.48 -3.71 1.50
N PHE A 11 -9.34 -3.85 2.52
CA PHE A 11 -10.59 -4.60 2.41
C PHE A 11 -11.59 -3.93 1.45
N MET A 12 -11.62 -2.59 1.45
CA MET A 12 -12.48 -1.82 0.55
C MET A 12 -11.96 -1.90 -0.90
N LEU A 13 -10.64 -1.79 -1.06
CA LEU A 13 -9.99 -1.80 -2.37
C LEU A 13 -10.03 -3.18 -3.03
N TRP A 14 -9.96 -4.25 -2.25
CA TRP A 14 -10.05 -5.61 -2.75
C TRP A 14 -11.28 -5.85 -3.63
N PHE A 15 -12.44 -5.27 -3.28
CA PHE A 15 -13.65 -5.37 -4.11
C PHE A 15 -13.51 -4.59 -5.42
N ILE A 16 -12.87 -3.42 -5.38
CA ILE A 16 -12.67 -2.55 -6.54
C ILE A 16 -11.65 -3.16 -7.52
N GLU A 17 -10.60 -3.77 -6.98
CA GLU A 17 -9.53 -4.41 -7.75
C GLU A 17 -9.97 -5.66 -8.50
N GLN A 18 -11.11 -6.28 -8.12
CA GLN A 18 -11.71 -7.34 -8.93
C GLN A 18 -12.21 -6.84 -10.30
N VAL A 19 -12.39 -5.53 -10.46
CA VAL A 19 -13.04 -4.93 -11.64
C VAL A 19 -12.12 -3.96 -12.38
N LEU A 20 -11.29 -3.20 -11.67
CA LEU A 20 -10.43 -2.19 -12.28
C LEU A 20 -9.07 -2.74 -12.73
N PRO A 21 -8.57 -2.33 -13.91
CA PRO A 21 -7.22 -2.65 -14.32
C PRO A 21 -6.19 -1.86 -13.48
N PHE A 22 -4.98 -2.41 -13.35
CA PHE A 22 -3.85 -1.79 -12.65
C PHE A 22 -4.08 -1.57 -11.13
N PRO A 23 -4.19 -2.65 -10.32
CA PRO A 23 -4.46 -2.55 -8.88
C PRO A 23 -3.49 -1.63 -8.14
N ALA A 24 -2.19 -1.71 -8.45
CA ALA A 24 -1.17 -0.85 -7.86
C ALA A 24 -1.46 0.66 -8.02
N VAL A 25 -2.04 1.09 -9.15
CA VAL A 25 -2.41 2.50 -9.36
C VAL A 25 -3.55 2.89 -8.44
N VAL A 26 -4.58 2.05 -8.36
CA VAL A 26 -5.78 2.28 -7.55
C VAL A 26 -5.41 2.35 -6.07
N GLU A 27 -4.59 1.42 -5.59
CA GLU A 27 -4.13 1.38 -4.20
C GLU A 27 -3.32 2.58 -3.80
N GLU A 28 -2.32 2.96 -4.61
CA GLU A 28 -1.49 4.12 -4.26
C GLU A 28 -2.28 5.43 -4.30
N LEU A 29 -3.24 5.57 -5.22
CA LEU A 29 -4.15 6.73 -5.24
C LEU A 29 -5.03 6.79 -4.00
N ALA A 30 -5.63 5.68 -3.60
CA ALA A 30 -6.47 5.61 -2.41
C ALA A 30 -5.66 5.86 -1.13
N LYS A 31 -4.46 5.27 -1.05
CA LYS A 31 -3.51 5.47 0.05
C LYS A 31 -3.12 6.94 0.18
N ALA A 32 -2.84 7.61 -0.95
CA ALA A 32 -2.49 9.03 -1.00
C ALA A 32 -3.54 9.95 -0.34
N LEU A 33 -4.84 9.62 -0.47
CA LEU A 33 -5.93 10.37 0.17
C LEU A 33 -5.81 10.43 1.71
N VAL A 34 -5.16 9.43 2.29
CA VAL A 34 -4.94 9.31 3.74
C VAL A 34 -3.55 9.82 4.12
N VAL A 35 -2.49 9.37 3.43
CA VAL A 35 -1.10 9.67 3.84
C VAL A 35 -0.71 11.12 3.62
N TYR A 36 -1.31 11.85 2.67
CA TYR A 36 -1.04 13.28 2.51
C TYR A 36 -1.61 14.16 3.64
N ARG A 37 -2.37 13.57 4.58
CA ARG A 37 -2.89 14.27 5.75
C ARG A 37 -1.94 14.25 6.94
N VAL A 38 -0.80 13.54 6.86
CA VAL A 38 0.22 13.54 7.92
C VAL A 38 1.39 14.46 7.59
N ALA A 39 1.98 15.05 8.62
CA ALA A 39 3.19 15.85 8.48
C ALA A 39 4.43 14.98 8.69
N GLY A 40 5.22 14.79 7.62
CA GLY A 40 6.49 14.07 7.67
C GLY A 40 6.41 12.62 7.16
N TRP A 41 7.55 12.10 6.69
CA TRP A 41 7.63 10.79 6.05
C TRP A 41 7.59 9.63 7.05
N GLN A 42 8.02 9.84 8.30
CA GLN A 42 8.00 8.82 9.35
C GLN A 42 6.59 8.36 9.74
N PRO A 43 5.63 9.27 10.06
CA PRO A 43 4.26 8.83 10.32
C PRO A 43 3.61 8.23 9.07
N ALA A 44 3.98 8.71 7.86
CA ALA A 44 3.49 8.13 6.61
C ALA A 44 3.98 6.69 6.42
N PHE A 45 5.27 6.43 6.72
CA PHE A 45 5.85 5.10 6.74
C PHE A 45 5.06 4.17 7.69
N GLY A 46 4.83 4.62 8.94
CA GLY A 46 4.05 3.86 9.91
C GLY A 46 2.63 3.54 9.44
N LEU A 47 1.95 4.51 8.82
CA LEU A 47 0.64 4.28 8.20
C LEU A 47 0.70 3.25 7.07
N GLY A 48 1.72 3.34 6.20
CA GLY A 48 1.96 2.37 5.14
C GLY A 48 2.18 0.94 5.65
N LEU A 49 2.89 0.77 6.77
CA LEU A 49 3.05 -0.55 7.40
C LEU A 49 1.70 -1.12 7.87
N VAL A 50 0.82 -0.28 8.43
CA VAL A 50 -0.53 -0.73 8.85
C VAL A 50 -1.33 -1.20 7.64
N PHE A 51 -1.28 -0.45 6.53
CA PHE A 51 -1.93 -0.87 5.29
C PHE A 51 -1.39 -2.20 4.78
N GLY A 52 -0.06 -2.32 4.62
CA GLY A 52 0.54 -3.55 4.09
C GLY A 52 0.31 -4.76 4.99
N PHE A 53 0.24 -4.56 6.31
CA PHE A 53 -0.11 -5.62 7.25
C PHE A 53 -1.56 -6.08 7.06
N SER A 54 -2.52 -5.15 7.00
CA SER A 54 -3.92 -5.46 6.75
C SER A 54 -4.14 -6.16 5.41
N GLU A 55 -3.46 -5.72 4.37
CA GLU A 55 -3.47 -6.35 3.05
C GLU A 55 -2.88 -7.76 3.10
N THR A 56 -1.77 -7.95 3.80
CA THR A 56 -1.17 -9.28 3.99
C THR A 56 -2.13 -10.23 4.70
N VAL A 57 -2.86 -9.76 5.72
CA VAL A 57 -3.93 -10.54 6.39
C VAL A 57 -5.07 -10.86 5.43
N LEU A 58 -5.43 -9.95 4.53
CA LEU A 58 -6.44 -10.23 3.51
C LEU A 58 -5.97 -11.32 2.53
N PHE A 59 -4.70 -11.30 2.15
CA PHE A 59 -4.12 -12.31 1.26
C PHE A 59 -3.96 -13.70 1.88
N THR A 60 -3.83 -13.82 3.21
CA THR A 60 -3.81 -15.16 3.83
C THR A 60 -5.13 -15.90 3.72
N LEU A 61 -6.23 -15.20 3.37
CA LEU A 61 -7.48 -15.84 3.00
C LEU A 61 -7.39 -16.57 1.65
N ASN A 62 -6.35 -16.30 0.85
CA ASN A 62 -6.25 -16.77 -0.53
C ASN A 62 -4.93 -17.50 -0.86
N THR A 63 -3.86 -17.34 -0.06
CA THR A 63 -2.54 -17.96 -0.32
C THR A 63 -1.84 -18.38 0.99
N PHE A 64 -0.96 -19.40 0.93
CA PHE A 64 -0.20 -19.87 2.09
C PHE A 64 1.17 -19.21 2.31
N ASP A 65 1.62 -18.32 1.41
CA ASP A 65 2.95 -17.70 1.51
C ASP A 65 2.94 -16.40 2.34
N LEU A 66 2.59 -16.56 3.62
CA LEU A 66 2.43 -15.45 4.56
C LEU A 66 3.76 -14.75 4.86
N TRP A 67 4.86 -15.50 4.98
CA TRP A 67 6.15 -14.97 5.41
C TRP A 67 6.80 -14.08 4.36
N GLN A 68 6.78 -14.49 3.09
CA GLN A 68 7.30 -13.67 2.00
C GLN A 68 6.50 -12.36 1.90
N ARG A 69 5.18 -12.42 2.03
CA ARG A 69 4.31 -11.22 1.98
C ARG A 69 4.55 -10.30 3.18
N LEU A 70 4.65 -10.84 4.40
CA LEU A 70 4.99 -10.03 5.58
C LEU A 70 6.32 -9.29 5.42
N LEU A 71 7.34 -9.96 4.90
CA LEU A 71 8.69 -9.39 4.79
C LEU A 71 8.87 -8.45 3.60
N LEU A 72 8.06 -8.58 2.56
CA LEU A 72 8.25 -7.83 1.31
C LEU A 72 7.12 -6.83 1.07
N THR A 73 5.86 -7.26 1.19
CA THR A 73 4.69 -6.39 0.98
C THR A 73 4.63 -5.32 2.07
N VAL A 74 4.70 -5.69 3.35
CA VAL A 74 4.54 -4.70 4.43
C VAL A 74 5.58 -3.56 4.36
N PRO A 75 6.89 -3.82 4.20
CA PRO A 75 7.87 -2.74 4.08
C PRO A 75 7.71 -1.94 2.78
N MET A 76 7.28 -2.57 1.69
CA MET A 76 7.00 -1.88 0.43
C MET A 76 5.87 -0.85 0.60
N HIS A 77 4.79 -1.19 1.30
CA HIS A 77 3.70 -0.23 1.57
C HIS A 77 4.14 0.90 2.51
N GLY A 78 5.01 0.61 3.48
CA GLY A 78 5.67 1.64 4.27
C GLY A 78 6.49 2.61 3.41
N LEU A 79 7.33 2.05 2.52
CA LEU A 79 8.23 2.83 1.66
C LEU A 79 7.47 3.70 0.66
N THR A 80 6.45 3.16 0.00
CA THR A 80 5.61 3.91 -0.94
C THR A 80 4.92 5.09 -0.27
N ALA A 81 4.36 4.90 0.94
CA ALA A 81 3.76 5.99 1.72
C ALA A 81 4.79 7.06 2.14
N ALA A 82 5.98 6.63 2.57
CA ALA A 82 7.06 7.56 2.94
C ALA A 82 7.53 8.40 1.73
N VAL A 83 7.70 7.75 0.57
CA VAL A 83 8.09 8.38 -0.70
C VAL A 83 7.04 9.38 -1.16
N MET A 84 5.74 9.04 -1.08
CA MET A 84 4.65 9.96 -1.38
C MET A 84 4.79 11.26 -0.59
N VAL A 85 4.89 11.17 0.74
CA VAL A 85 4.93 12.37 1.58
C VAL A 85 6.25 13.12 1.42
N ARG A 86 7.37 12.41 1.24
CA ARG A 86 8.70 13.04 1.08
C ARG A 86 8.83 13.87 -0.19
N PHE A 87 8.18 13.45 -1.28
CA PHE A 87 8.33 14.05 -2.60
C PHE A 87 7.04 14.64 -3.18
N GLY A 88 5.91 14.58 -2.47
CA GLY A 88 4.62 15.10 -2.93
C GLY A 88 4.09 14.37 -4.16
N LYS A 89 3.60 15.11 -5.16
CA LYS A 89 3.01 14.54 -6.39
C LYS A 89 3.99 13.63 -7.18
N PRO A 90 5.26 14.02 -7.40
CA PRO A 90 6.27 13.10 -7.94
C PRO A 90 6.42 11.81 -7.11
N GLY A 91 6.28 11.92 -5.79
CA GLY A 91 6.32 10.77 -4.88
C GLY A 91 5.20 9.77 -5.11
N LEU A 92 4.00 10.23 -5.48
CA LEU A 92 2.89 9.34 -5.86
C LEU A 92 3.20 8.57 -7.15
N VAL A 93 3.74 9.25 -8.17
CA VAL A 93 4.15 8.58 -9.42
C VAL A 93 5.22 7.53 -9.13
N LEU A 94 6.21 7.87 -8.29
CA LEU A 94 7.27 6.95 -7.90
C LEU A 94 6.72 5.77 -7.06
N ALA A 95 5.79 6.02 -6.15
CA ALA A 95 5.13 4.98 -5.37
C ALA A 95 4.37 3.99 -6.25
N ILE A 96 3.59 4.49 -7.23
CA ILE A 96 2.89 3.67 -8.22
C ILE A 96 3.89 2.80 -8.99
N LEU A 97 5.01 3.40 -9.43
CA LEU A 97 6.03 2.66 -10.16
C LEU A 97 6.68 1.56 -9.31
N ILE A 98 7.02 1.87 -8.05
CA ILE A 98 7.61 0.89 -7.12
C ILE A 98 6.64 -0.28 -6.89
N HIS A 99 5.37 0.01 -6.61
CA HIS A 99 4.37 -1.01 -6.37
C HIS A 99 4.11 -1.84 -7.64
N TYR A 100 3.94 -1.19 -8.79
CA TYR A 100 3.75 -1.89 -10.05
C TYR A 100 4.91 -2.86 -10.36
N LEU A 101 6.16 -2.41 -10.21
CA LEU A 101 7.34 -3.25 -10.42
C LEU A 101 7.43 -4.38 -9.39
N PHE A 102 7.01 -4.15 -8.15
CA PHE A 102 6.91 -5.18 -7.13
C PHE A 102 5.94 -6.28 -7.53
N ASN A 103 4.74 -5.91 -8.02
CA ASN A 103 3.74 -6.88 -8.44
C ASN A 103 4.19 -7.72 -9.64
N LEU A 104 4.98 -7.15 -10.56
CA LEU A 104 5.58 -7.89 -11.67
C LEU A 104 6.64 -8.92 -11.26
N LYS A 105 7.25 -8.78 -10.09
CA LYS A 105 8.40 -9.61 -9.67
C LYS A 105 8.09 -10.57 -8.54
N ILE A 106 7.18 -10.21 -7.65
CA ILE A 106 6.98 -10.89 -6.36
C ILE A 106 5.54 -11.33 -6.15
N ALA A 107 4.56 -10.57 -6.65
CA ALA A 107 3.14 -10.84 -6.42
C ALA A 107 2.41 -11.47 -7.63
N SER A 108 3.15 -11.91 -8.65
CA SER A 108 2.64 -12.65 -9.82
C SER A 108 2.37 -14.11 -9.52
#